data_AF-A0A920VU21-F1
#
_entry.id   AF-A0A920VU21-F1
#
_cell.length_a   1.000
_cell.length_b   1.000
_cell.length_c   1.000
_cell.angle_alpha   90.00
_cell.angle_beta   90.00
_cell.angle_gamma   90.00
#
_symmetry.space_group_name_H-M   'P 1'
#
loop_
_entity.id
_entity.type
_entity.pdbx_description
1 polymer ?
#
loop_
_entity_poly.entity_id
_entity_poly.type
_entity_poly.pdbx_seq_one_letter_code
_entity_poly.pdbx_strand_id
1 'polypeptide(L)' 'MLNFELIKKAEINSEFYPFFTIQDVFLNKEDHKKIATDFPNINKGGSFHLNSLLWREIQAFKFNFLEGDQMRTILKINFK' A
#
# COMPACT_ATOMS: atom_id res chain seq x y z
N MET A 1 -8.38 -4.13 -4.32
CA MET A 1 -7.38 -4.72 -5.24
C MET A 1 -6.57 -3.61 -5.88
N LEU A 2 -5.25 -3.80 -6.05
CA LEU A 2 -4.34 -2.78 -6.57
C LEU A 2 -4.31 -2.77 -8.10
N ASN A 3 -4.13 -1.60 -8.70
CA ASN A 3 -3.94 -1.43 -10.14
C ASN A 3 -2.45 -1.51 -10.48
N PHE A 4 -1.94 -2.72 -10.74
CA PHE A 4 -0.52 -2.93 -11.05
C PHE A 4 -0.05 -2.27 -12.35
N GLU A 5 -0.96 -2.01 -13.30
CA GLU A 5 -0.61 -1.29 -14.53
C GLU A 5 -0.32 0.19 -14.28
N LEU A 6 -1.02 0.82 -13.31
CA LEU A 6 -0.65 2.16 -12.84
C LEU A 6 0.71 2.15 -12.16
N ILE A 7 1.01 1.12 -11.35
CA ILE A 7 2.29 1.02 -10.65
C ILE A 7 3.46 0.85 -11.63
N LYS A 8 3.31 0.02 -12.66
CA LYS A 8 4.34 -0.17 -13.69
C LYS A 8 4.65 1.10 -14.47
N LYS A 9 3.66 1.98 -14.66
CA LYS A 9 3.79 3.23 -15.43
C LYS A 9 4.19 4.43 -14.56
N ALA A 10 4.33 4.24 -13.25
CA ALA A 10 4.71 5.31 -12.35
C ALA A 10 6.11 5.83 -12.72
N GLU A 11 6.22 7.15 -12.89
CA GLU A 11 7.49 7.80 -13.16
C GLU A 11 8.38 7.72 -11.92
N ILE A 12 9.66 7.41 -12.15
CA ILE A 12 10.65 7.31 -11.09
C ILE A 12 11.32 8.67 -10.95
N ASN A 13 11.15 9.28 -9.78
CA ASN A 13 11.95 10.43 -9.40
C ASN A 13 13.30 9.93 -8.88
N SER A 14 14.37 10.32 -9.58
CA SER A 14 15.76 9.97 -9.28
C SER A 14 16.60 11.17 -8.81
N GLU A 15 15.98 12.30 -8.50
CA GLU A 15 16.67 13.52 -8.04
C GLU A 15 17.39 13.30 -6.70
N PHE A 16 16.80 12.47 -5.84
CA PHE A 16 17.36 12.06 -4.54
C PHE A 16 17.47 10.53 -4.46
N TYR A 17 17.15 9.94 -3.30
CA TYR A 17 16.95 8.50 -3.22
C TYR A 17 15.78 8.10 -4.13
N PRO A 18 15.99 7.19 -5.11
CA PRO A 18 14.98 6.89 -6.11
C PRO A 18 13.66 6.46 -5.48
N PHE A 19 12.57 7.09 -5.90
CA PHE A 19 11.22 6.72 -5.48
C PHE A 19 10.21 6.92 -6.60
N PHE A 20 9.06 6.28 -6.47
CA PHE A 20 7.88 6.57 -7.28
C PHE A 20 6.68 6.75 -6.35
N THR A 21 5.66 7.47 -6.82
CA THR A 21 4.43 7.68 -6.06
C THR A 21 3.22 7.61 -6.97
N ILE A 22 2.10 7.15 -6.41
CA ILE A 22 0.81 7.05 -7.08
C ILE A 22 -0.22 7.55 -6.07
N GLN A 23 -1.01 8.54 -6.46
CA GLN A 23 -1.97 9.18 -5.56
C GLN A 23 -3.10 8.22 -5.15
N ASP A 24 -3.60 7.41 -6.10
CA ASP A 24 -4.59 6.38 -5.85
C ASP A 24 -4.29 5.14 -6.69
N VAL A 25 -4.00 4.04 -6.00
CA VAL A 25 -3.63 2.75 -6.60
C VAL A 25 -4.78 1.74 -6.58
N PHE A 26 -5.92 2.08 -5.97
CA PHE A 26 -7.03 1.15 -5.84
C PHE A 26 -7.87 1.11 -7.12
N LEU A 27 -8.29 -0.11 -7.51
CA LEU A 27 -9.20 -0.28 -8.65
C LEU A 27 -10.63 0.19 -8.32
N ASN A 28 -11.04 0.07 -7.05
CA ASN A 28 -12.41 0.31 -6.60
C ASN A 28 -12.43 1.29 -5.42
N LYS A 29 -13.36 2.25 -5.45
CA LYS A 29 -13.46 3.27 -4.39
C LYS A 29 -13.94 2.70 -3.05
N GLU A 30 -14.65 1.58 -3.09
CA GLU A 30 -15.11 0.84 -1.91
C GLU A 30 -13.94 0.33 -1.07
N ASP A 31 -12.79 0.07 -1.70
CA ASP A 31 -11.59 -0.39 -1.00
C ASP A 31 -11.02 0.69 -0.07
N HIS A 32 -11.18 1.98 -0.39
CA HIS A 32 -10.76 3.07 0.51
C HIS A 32 -11.50 3.01 1.84
N LYS A 33 -12.83 2.87 1.79
CA LYS A 33 -13.67 2.85 2.99
C LYS A 33 -13.34 1.64 3.86
N LYS A 34 -13.21 0.46 3.25
CA LYS A 34 -12.81 -0.77 3.95
C LYS A 34 -11.46 -0.59 4.65
N ILE A 35 -10.47 -0.04 3.96
CA ILE A 35 -9.15 0.19 4.54
C ILE A 35 -9.23 1.18 5.71
N ALA A 36 -9.95 2.28 5.54
CA ALA A 36 -10.07 3.30 6.58
C ALA A 36 -10.76 2.77 7.84
N THR A 37 -11.78 1.91 7.70
CA THR A 37 -12.48 1.30 8.84
C THR A 37 -11.62 0.30 9.61
N ASP A 38 -10.58 -0.26 9.00
CA ASP A 38 -9.71 -1.24 9.64
C ASP A 38 -8.70 -0.59 10.61
N PHE A 39 -8.46 0.71 10.49
CA PHE A 39 -7.54 1.43 11.37
C PHE A 39 -8.29 2.03 12.56
N PRO A 40 -7.70 1.99 13.78
CA PRO A 40 -8.29 2.64 14.93
C PRO A 40 -8.36 4.17 14.71
N ASN A 41 -9.40 4.80 15.27
CA ASN A 41 -9.51 6.27 15.26
C ASN A 41 -8.29 6.90 15.95
N ILE A 42 -7.54 7.72 15.19
CA ILE A 42 -6.32 8.37 15.64
C ILE A 42 -6.68 9.70 16.29
N ASN A 43 -6.83 9.70 17.61
CA ASN A 43 -7.28 10.88 18.34
C ASN A 43 -6.13 11.67 19.00
N LYS A 44 -4.91 11.11 18.99
CA LYS A 44 -3.66 11.71 19.50
C LYS A 44 -2.46 11.19 18.69
N GLY A 45 -1.42 12.00 18.56
CA GLY A 45 -0.15 11.57 17.94
C GLY A 45 0.62 10.61 18.85
N GLY A 46 1.22 9.57 18.26
CA GLY A 46 2.01 8.55 18.98
C GLY A 46 2.05 7.22 18.25
N SER A 47 2.78 6.25 18.81
CA SER A 47 2.80 4.86 18.33
C SER A 47 1.51 4.11 18.70
N PHE A 48 1.02 3.26 17.80
CA PHE A 48 -0.09 2.34 18.10
C PHE A 48 0.38 1.20 19.00
N HIS A 49 -0.44 0.84 19.99
CA HIS A 49 -0.24 -0.43 20.68
C HIS A 49 -0.59 -1.58 19.72
N LEU A 50 0.23 -2.63 19.64
CA LEU A 50 -0.04 -3.81 18.80
C LEU A 50 -1.45 -4.38 19.01
N ASN A 51 -1.94 -4.30 20.25
CA ASN A 51 -3.26 -4.81 20.63
C ASN A 51 -4.44 -3.92 20.18
N SER A 52 -4.21 -2.69 19.72
CA SER A 52 -5.26 -1.79 19.21
C SER A 52 -5.57 -2.01 17.72
N LEU A 53 -4.83 -2.89 17.06
CA LEU A 53 -5.05 -3.24 15.67
C LEU A 53 -6.00 -4.44 15.61
N LEU A 54 -7.12 -4.31 14.90
CA LEU A 54 -7.97 -5.44 14.53
C LEU A 54 -7.25 -6.26 13.43
N TRP A 55 -6.22 -6.98 13.86
CA TRP A 55 -5.18 -7.60 13.02
C TRP A 55 -5.66 -8.76 12.13
N ARG A 56 -6.90 -9.24 12.32
CA ARG A 56 -7.41 -10.46 11.65
C ARG A 56 -7.83 -10.26 10.20
N GLU A 57 -8.39 -9.11 9.84
CA GLU A 57 -8.95 -8.90 8.49
C GLU A 57 -7.95 -8.22 7.54
N ILE A 58 -7.04 -7.41 8.09
CA ILE A 58 -5.97 -6.71 7.34
C ILE A 58 -4.97 -7.70 6.72
N GLN A 59 -4.58 -8.75 7.45
CA GLN A 59 -3.50 -9.65 7.01
C GLN A 59 -3.85 -10.43 5.74
N ALA A 60 -5.06 -11.00 5.68
CA ALA A 60 -5.45 -11.88 4.59
C ALA A 60 -5.66 -11.13 3.27
N PHE A 61 -6.09 -9.86 3.32
CA PHE A 61 -6.45 -9.10 2.13
C PHE A 61 -5.32 -8.21 1.61
N LYS A 62 -4.38 -7.74 2.45
CA LYS A 62 -3.44 -6.64 2.07
C LYS A 62 -1.99 -7.06 1.80
N PHE A 63 -1.45 -8.07 2.49
CA PHE A 63 -0.04 -8.45 2.29
C PHE A 63 0.19 -9.24 1.01
N ASN A 64 -0.73 -10.14 0.63
CA ASN A 64 -0.54 -10.99 -0.56
C ASN A 64 -0.31 -10.20 -1.86
N PHE A 65 -0.87 -9.00 -2.00
CA PHE A 65 -0.66 -8.16 -3.19
C PHE A 65 0.66 -7.39 -3.15
N LEU A 66 1.02 -6.84 -1.98
CA LEU A 66 2.28 -6.10 -1.79
C LEU A 66 3.49 -7.04 -1.80
N GLU A 67 3.34 -8.22 -1.22
CA GLU A 67 4.30 -9.31 -1.21
C GLU A 67 4.12 -10.26 -2.40
N GLY A 68 3.28 -9.89 -3.38
CA GLY A 68 3.05 -10.69 -4.57
C GLY A 68 4.23 -10.63 -5.55
N ASP A 69 4.37 -11.66 -6.38
CA ASP A 69 5.42 -11.71 -7.40
C ASP A 69 5.35 -10.55 -8.41
N GLN A 70 4.14 -10.03 -8.65
CA GLN A 70 3.94 -8.86 -9.50
C GLN A 70 4.62 -7.62 -8.91
N MET A 71 4.42 -7.34 -7.62
CA MET A 71 5.06 -6.18 -6.97
C MET A 71 6.58 -6.35 -6.90
N ARG A 72 7.07 -7.55 -6.55
CA ARG A 72 8.51 -7.86 -6.59
C ARG A 72 9.14 -7.60 -7.95
N THR A 73 8.46 -7.98 -9.02
CA THR A 73 8.93 -7.79 -10.39
C THR A 73 9.02 -6.30 -10.74
N ILE A 74 8.00 -5.52 -10.38
CA ILE A 74 7.99 -4.06 -10.61
C ILE A 74 9.17 -3.39 -9.89
N LEU A 75 9.37 -3.70 -8.60
CA LEU A 75 10.47 -3.12 -7.82
C LEU A 75 11.84 -3.45 -8.43
N LYS A 76 12.04 -4.69 -8.91
CA LYS A 76 13.28 -5.10 -9.59
C LYS A 76 13.53 -4.42 -10.93
N ILE A 77 12.48 -4.01 -11.64
CA ILE A 77 12.61 -3.29 -12.91
C ILE A 77 12.93 -1.82 -12.64
N ASN A 78 12.26 -1.22 -11.65
CA ASN A 78 12.30 0.21 -11.39
C ASN A 78 13.54 0.65 -10.61
N PHE A 79 14.07 -0.18 -9.70
CA PHE A 79 15.17 0.20 -8.80
C PHE A 79 16.42 -0.65 -8.99
N LYS A 80 16.77 -0.92 -10.25
CA LYS A 80 17.94 -1.73 -10.62
C LYS A 80 19.25 -0.98 -10.54
#